data_AF-A0A958LEQ9-F1
#
_entry.id   AF-A0A958LEQ9-F1
#
_cell.length_a   1.000
_cell.length_b   1.000
_cell.length_c   1.000
_cell.angle_alpha   90.00
_cell.angle_beta   90.00
_cell.angle_gamma   90.00
#
_symmetry.space_group_name_H-M   'P 1'
#
loop_
_entity.id
_entity.type
_entity.pdbx_description
1 polymer ?
#
loop_
_entity_poly.entity_id
_entity_poly.type
_entity_poly.pdbx_seq_one_letter_code
_entity_poly.pdbx_strand_id
1 'polypeptide(L)'
;MKKSTENSSDKIAVERSEGIRRGALVAFTTIMLTIVMTSISGEFFGPKVFVAGEIATQSVVSPRDFVLEDEKGTSRRREDAIKHVRRIFSLQDDSADGVAQELRGLFTSAAELEKLTANATSAAERDKRSEFERQYQIDLVGHEWEVLLDTEQWRQLEQAVLLMIQPLLVKGIVANRSMLREAIEKGGALVRRSSDGTEFNIDSEDAVYDAASAAEALEVRSVGRLVGQSPAFSSLSKKLARRYIKPNIFFNADETRLRLEETLQSVEPIYFKIRRGEIIVRAGDRVTPNQERKLEQLAVLQSGTHPIQAAVAYSILIAIILVTAYLFVSIVNPQFRPTLRDLSLVSFAVIGNFILIRLNLVLGDALNLSFPEIDANSFLLATPFAAGGIILQVMLG
;
A
#
# COMPACT_ATOMS: atom_id res chain seq x y z
N MET A 1 75.81 44.95 -5.92
CA MET A 1 74.39 44.68 -5.55
C MET A 1 73.67 43.63 -6.40
N LYS A 2 74.13 43.24 -7.61
CA LYS A 2 73.45 42.23 -8.46
C LYS A 2 73.56 40.75 -8.00
N LYS A 3 74.61 40.38 -7.26
CA LYS A 3 74.85 39.00 -6.79
C LYS A 3 74.01 38.57 -5.57
N SER A 4 73.37 39.51 -4.88
CA SER A 4 72.55 39.23 -3.68
C SER A 4 71.09 38.94 -4.02
N THR A 5 70.58 39.45 -5.14
CA THR A 5 69.21 39.25 -5.60
C THR A 5 69.04 37.90 -6.32
N GLU A 6 70.07 37.44 -7.02
CA GLU A 6 70.07 36.15 -7.74
C GLU A 6 70.06 34.94 -6.76
N ASN A 7 70.85 35.02 -5.68
CA ASN A 7 70.91 34.00 -4.63
C ASN A 7 69.64 33.96 -3.74
N SER A 8 68.84 35.03 -3.72
CA SER A 8 67.55 35.05 -3.02
C SER A 8 66.43 34.42 -3.86
N SER A 9 66.44 34.65 -5.18
CA SER A 9 65.46 34.08 -6.10
C SER A 9 65.59 32.57 -6.25
N ASP A 10 66.83 32.06 -6.33
CA ASP A 10 67.07 30.61 -6.39
C ASP A 10 66.69 29.89 -5.09
N LYS A 11 66.94 30.49 -3.92
CA LYS A 11 66.52 29.93 -2.62
C LYS A 11 65.00 29.85 -2.49
N ILE A 12 64.28 30.88 -2.93
CA ILE A 12 62.81 30.89 -2.92
C ILE A 12 62.24 29.85 -3.90
N ALA A 13 62.88 29.65 -5.06
CA ALA A 13 62.48 28.63 -6.03
C ALA A 13 62.69 27.20 -5.49
N VAL A 14 63.82 26.95 -4.81
CA VAL A 14 64.12 25.65 -4.18
C VAL A 14 63.15 25.36 -3.03
N GLU A 15 62.89 26.32 -2.13
CA GLU A 15 61.92 26.16 -1.02
C GLU A 15 60.49 25.90 -1.52
N ARG A 16 60.06 26.61 -2.57
CA ARG A 16 58.76 26.36 -3.22
C ARG A 16 58.68 24.96 -3.82
N SER A 17 59.76 24.49 -4.46
CA SER A 17 59.82 23.15 -5.05
C SER A 17 59.75 22.03 -4.00
N GLU A 18 60.38 22.22 -2.83
CA GLU A 18 60.30 21.25 -1.74
C GLU A 18 58.93 21.22 -1.08
N GLY A 19 58.28 22.38 -0.90
CA GLY A 19 56.92 22.45 -0.37
C GLY A 19 55.91 21.70 -1.24
N ILE A 20 56.01 21.84 -2.56
CA ILE A 20 55.18 21.12 -3.53
C ILE A 20 55.40 19.60 -3.44
N ARG A 21 56.66 19.15 -3.32
CA ARG A 21 56.99 17.71 -3.19
C ARG A 21 56.48 17.11 -1.89
N ARG A 22 56.53 17.84 -0.78
CA ARG A 22 55.97 17.41 0.52
C ARG A 22 54.45 17.30 0.45
N GLY A 23 53.78 18.30 -0.15
CA GLY A 23 52.33 18.28 -0.35
C GLY A 23 51.87 17.11 -1.25
N ALA A 24 52.62 16.84 -2.33
CA ALA A 24 52.34 15.71 -3.23
C ALA A 24 52.45 14.36 -2.51
N LEU A 25 53.44 14.21 -1.62
CA LEU A 25 53.62 12.98 -0.84
C LEU A 25 52.46 12.74 0.14
N VAL A 26 52.02 13.77 0.86
CA VAL A 26 50.87 13.67 1.79
C VAL A 26 49.56 13.39 1.03
N ALA A 27 49.39 13.97 -0.16
CA ALA A 27 48.26 13.64 -1.03
C ALA A 27 48.33 12.17 -1.48
N PHE A 28 49.50 11.68 -1.88
CA PHE A 28 49.71 10.28 -2.25
C PHE A 28 49.40 9.32 -1.10
N THR A 29 49.88 9.61 0.12
CA THR A 29 49.57 8.77 1.29
C THR A 29 48.10 8.74 1.60
N THR A 30 47.43 9.88 1.51
CA THR A 30 46.00 9.99 1.78
C THR A 30 45.21 9.16 0.77
N ILE A 31 45.53 9.28 -0.53
CA ILE A 31 44.89 8.51 -1.59
C ILE A 31 45.12 7.00 -1.39
N MET A 32 46.35 6.58 -1.11
CA MET A 32 46.66 5.16 -0.90
C MET A 32 45.92 4.60 0.32
N LEU A 33 45.89 5.31 1.44
CA LEU A 33 45.14 4.90 2.63
C LEU A 33 43.63 4.86 2.35
N THR A 34 43.08 5.84 1.63
CA THR A 34 41.68 5.82 1.21
C THR A 34 41.37 4.60 0.35
N ILE A 35 42.23 4.25 -0.60
CA ILE A 35 42.05 3.06 -1.44
C ILE A 35 42.06 1.80 -0.56
N VAL A 36 43.08 1.63 0.30
CA VAL A 36 43.20 0.48 1.22
C VAL A 36 42.00 0.39 2.19
N MET A 37 41.43 1.52 2.58
CA MET A 37 40.23 1.55 3.44
C MET A 37 38.94 1.25 2.66
N THR A 38 38.79 1.80 1.45
CA THR A 38 37.55 1.73 0.64
C THR A 38 37.41 0.40 -0.11
N SER A 39 38.51 -0.24 -0.53
CA SER A 39 38.48 -1.49 -1.31
C SER A 39 37.74 -2.66 -0.62
N ILE A 40 37.46 -2.56 0.68
CA ILE A 40 36.69 -3.56 1.43
C ILE A 40 35.17 -3.43 1.27
N SER A 41 34.67 -2.30 0.78
CA SER A 41 33.23 -2.08 0.65
C SER A 41 32.65 -2.45 -0.72
N GLY A 42 33.48 -2.60 -1.76
CA GLY A 42 33.01 -2.54 -3.16
C GLY A 42 32.83 -3.88 -3.90
N GLU A 43 33.91 -4.63 -4.15
CA GLU A 43 33.92 -5.43 -5.39
C GLU A 43 34.37 -6.89 -5.26
N PHE A 44 35.12 -7.30 -4.23
CA PHE A 44 35.59 -8.70 -4.12
C PHE A 44 34.67 -9.63 -3.33
N PHE A 45 33.83 -9.07 -2.45
CA PHE A 45 32.89 -9.83 -1.61
C PHE A 45 31.46 -9.26 -1.64
N GLY A 46 31.15 -8.38 -2.61
CA GLY A 46 29.78 -7.93 -2.83
C GLY A 46 28.87 -9.15 -3.07
N PRO A 47 27.63 -9.13 -2.56
CA PRO A 47 26.72 -10.26 -2.75
C PRO A 47 26.52 -10.46 -4.26
N LYS A 48 27.02 -11.57 -4.81
CA LYS A 48 26.58 -12.01 -6.13
C LYS A 48 25.09 -12.30 -6.00
N VAL A 49 24.27 -11.41 -6.57
CA VAL A 49 22.83 -11.58 -6.64
C VAL A 49 22.58 -12.63 -7.72
N PHE A 50 22.30 -13.86 -7.29
CA PHE A 50 21.87 -14.92 -8.19
C PHE A 50 20.40 -14.71 -8.54
N VAL A 51 20.08 -14.84 -9.81
CA VAL A 51 18.71 -14.72 -10.34
C VAL A 51 18.04 -16.09 -10.30
N ALA A 52 16.72 -16.13 -10.15
CA ALA A 52 15.99 -17.39 -10.17
C ALA A 52 16.27 -18.20 -11.46
N GLY A 53 16.59 -19.47 -11.28
CA GLY A 53 16.91 -20.39 -12.38
C GLY A 53 18.40 -20.52 -12.68
N GLU A 54 19.25 -19.63 -12.18
CA GLU A 54 20.71 -19.75 -12.23
C GLU A 54 21.20 -20.85 -11.27
N ILE A 55 22.35 -21.47 -11.59
CA ILE A 55 23.03 -22.39 -10.69
C ILE A 55 23.98 -21.57 -9.83
N ALA A 56 23.83 -21.65 -8.51
CA ALA A 56 24.69 -20.91 -7.61
C ALA A 56 26.14 -21.41 -7.69
N THR A 57 27.06 -20.52 -8.04
CA THR A 57 28.49 -20.84 -8.13
C THR A 57 29.16 -20.93 -6.77
N GLN A 58 28.55 -20.35 -5.73
CA GLN A 58 29.04 -20.38 -4.35
C GLN A 58 27.87 -20.38 -3.36
N SER A 59 28.09 -20.91 -2.16
CA SER A 59 27.09 -20.87 -1.09
C SER A 59 26.96 -19.45 -0.54
N VAL A 60 25.73 -18.98 -0.36
CA VAL A 60 25.43 -17.68 0.26
C VAL A 60 24.83 -17.90 1.62
N VAL A 61 25.47 -17.32 2.64
CA VAL A 61 25.09 -17.42 4.05
C VAL A 61 24.68 -16.04 4.56
N SER A 62 23.65 -15.98 5.38
CA SER A 62 23.22 -14.71 5.98
C SER A 62 24.25 -14.16 6.97
N PRO A 63 24.78 -12.94 6.81
CA PRO A 63 25.77 -12.36 7.72
C PRO A 63 25.16 -11.81 9.01
N ARG A 64 23.83 -11.62 9.06
CA ARG A 64 23.10 -11.08 10.22
C ARG A 64 21.66 -11.59 10.28
N ASP A 65 21.03 -11.39 11.43
CA ASP A 65 19.59 -11.58 11.56
C ASP A 65 18.85 -10.51 10.76
N PHE A 66 17.85 -10.90 9.97
CA PHE A 66 16.93 -9.98 9.33
C PHE A 66 15.54 -10.59 9.15
N VAL A 67 14.57 -9.74 8.85
CA VAL A 67 13.17 -10.12 8.74
C VAL A 67 12.74 -9.92 7.30
N LEU A 68 12.11 -10.94 6.71
CA LEU A 68 11.61 -10.95 5.34
C LEU A 68 10.10 -11.22 5.36
N GLU A 69 9.36 -10.46 4.55
CA GLU A 69 7.92 -10.65 4.37
C GLU A 69 7.64 -11.98 3.68
N ASP A 70 6.73 -12.76 4.24
CA ASP A 70 6.12 -13.91 3.57
C ASP A 70 4.98 -13.41 2.68
N GLU A 71 5.30 -13.00 1.45
CA GLU A 71 4.28 -12.57 0.49
C GLU A 71 3.17 -13.61 0.27
N LYS A 72 3.48 -14.91 0.32
CA LYS A 72 2.48 -15.98 0.11
C LYS A 72 1.57 -16.08 1.32
N GLY A 73 2.14 -16.05 2.52
CA GLY A 73 1.40 -16.00 3.78
C GLY A 73 0.52 -14.75 3.88
N THR A 74 1.09 -13.57 3.60
CA THR A 74 0.39 -12.29 3.56
C THR A 74 -0.74 -12.31 2.53
N SER A 75 -0.50 -12.81 1.31
CA SER A 75 -1.51 -12.89 0.26
C SER A 75 -2.66 -13.82 0.64
N ARG A 76 -2.37 -14.99 1.23
CA ARG A 76 -3.40 -15.89 1.77
C ARG A 76 -4.22 -15.20 2.86
N ARG A 77 -3.57 -14.49 3.78
CA ARG A 77 -4.25 -13.73 4.84
C ARG A 77 -5.13 -12.62 4.27
N ARG A 78 -4.68 -11.94 3.21
CA ARG A 78 -5.48 -10.94 2.48
C ARG A 78 -6.68 -11.58 1.78
N GLU A 79 -6.49 -12.70 1.08
CA GLU A 79 -7.59 -13.45 0.44
C GLU A 79 -8.63 -13.93 1.46
N ASP A 80 -8.18 -14.44 2.61
CA ASP A 80 -9.09 -14.87 3.66
C ASP A 80 -9.82 -13.68 4.30
N ALA A 81 -9.16 -12.53 4.46
CA ALA A 81 -9.82 -11.31 4.90
C ALA A 81 -10.91 -10.84 3.92
N ILE A 82 -10.64 -10.88 2.60
CA ILE A 82 -11.62 -10.53 1.56
C ILE A 82 -12.90 -11.38 1.66
N LYS A 83 -12.77 -12.69 1.91
CA LYS A 83 -13.92 -13.60 2.04
C LYS A 83 -14.85 -13.26 3.21
N HIS A 84 -14.38 -12.50 4.20
CA HIS A 84 -15.20 -12.12 5.35
C HIS A 84 -15.79 -10.70 5.21
N VAL A 85 -15.48 -10.00 4.12
CA VAL A 85 -16.05 -8.67 3.86
C VAL A 85 -17.50 -8.82 3.40
N ARG A 86 -18.41 -8.32 4.23
CA ARG A 86 -19.85 -8.28 3.92
C ARG A 86 -20.13 -7.31 2.80
N ARG A 87 -20.97 -7.72 1.85
CA ARG A 87 -21.42 -6.82 0.77
C ARG A 87 -22.47 -5.84 1.30
N ILE A 88 -22.38 -4.60 0.86
CA ILE A 88 -23.27 -3.52 1.32
C ILE A 88 -24.35 -3.28 0.26
N PHE A 89 -25.59 -3.29 0.71
CA PHE A 89 -26.77 -2.91 -0.06
C PHE A 89 -27.34 -1.63 0.53
N SER A 90 -27.72 -0.68 -0.32
CA SER A 90 -28.39 0.55 0.09
C SER A 90 -29.91 0.36 0.06
N LEU A 91 -30.59 0.72 1.15
CA LEU A 91 -32.04 0.81 1.26
C LEU A 91 -32.48 2.26 1.09
N GLN A 92 -33.30 2.51 0.07
CA GLN A 92 -34.00 3.77 -0.13
C GLN A 92 -35.26 3.79 0.74
N ASP A 93 -35.14 4.36 1.93
CA ASP A 93 -36.21 4.41 2.92
C ASP A 93 -37.21 5.57 2.69
N ASP A 94 -36.83 6.54 1.88
CA ASP A 94 -37.66 7.62 1.34
C ASP A 94 -38.58 7.16 0.17
N SER A 95 -38.47 5.90 -0.26
CA SER A 95 -39.27 5.35 -1.36
C SER A 95 -40.78 5.49 -1.15
N ALA A 96 -41.26 5.44 0.11
CA ALA A 96 -42.68 5.62 0.41
C ALA A 96 -43.15 7.05 0.15
N ASP A 97 -42.31 8.04 0.46
CA ASP A 97 -42.60 9.47 0.19
C ASP A 97 -42.57 9.75 -1.32
N GLY A 98 -41.63 9.12 -2.04
CA GLY A 98 -41.59 9.15 -3.51
C GLY A 98 -42.87 8.59 -4.13
N VAL A 99 -43.38 7.46 -3.62
CA VAL A 99 -44.67 6.89 -4.06
C VAL A 99 -45.83 7.84 -3.79
N ALA A 100 -45.87 8.50 -2.62
CA ALA A 100 -46.91 9.48 -2.31
C ALA A 100 -46.89 10.66 -3.31
N GLN A 101 -45.71 11.14 -3.70
CA GLN A 101 -45.57 12.18 -4.71
C GLN A 101 -46.00 11.70 -6.11
N GLU A 102 -45.59 10.49 -6.52
CA GLU A 102 -46.01 9.91 -7.81
C GLU A 102 -47.53 9.72 -7.88
N LEU A 103 -48.18 9.29 -6.78
CA LEU A 103 -49.64 9.15 -6.69
C LEU A 103 -50.37 10.49 -6.82
N ARG A 104 -49.90 11.53 -6.13
CA ARG A 104 -50.49 12.88 -6.25
C ARG A 104 -50.38 13.41 -7.67
N GLY A 105 -49.23 13.19 -8.33
CA GLY A 105 -49.02 13.53 -9.74
C GLY A 105 -50.00 12.81 -10.68
N LEU A 106 -50.28 11.53 -10.40
CA LEU A 106 -51.27 10.73 -11.13
C LEU A 106 -52.68 11.29 -10.95
N PHE A 107 -53.08 11.65 -9.72
CA PHE A 107 -54.40 12.22 -9.46
C PHE A 107 -54.58 13.58 -10.15
N THR A 108 -53.56 14.44 -10.09
CA THR A 108 -53.61 15.74 -10.76
C THR A 108 -53.73 15.61 -12.28
N SER A 109 -53.00 14.68 -12.90
CA SER A 109 -53.08 14.48 -14.35
C SER A 109 -54.42 13.86 -14.78
N ALA A 110 -55.02 12.99 -13.95
CA ALA A 110 -56.37 12.47 -14.18
C ALA A 110 -57.42 13.60 -14.18
N ALA A 111 -57.36 14.53 -13.22
CA ALA A 111 -58.27 15.67 -13.17
C ALA A 111 -58.04 16.70 -14.29
N GLU A 112 -56.79 16.91 -14.73
CA GLU A 112 -56.50 17.75 -15.89
C GLU A 112 -57.07 17.15 -17.17
N LEU A 113 -56.95 15.83 -17.33
CA LEU A 113 -57.55 15.10 -18.44
C LEU A 113 -59.07 15.28 -18.49
N GLU A 114 -59.75 15.10 -17.36
CA GLU A 114 -61.20 15.28 -17.25
C GLU A 114 -61.64 16.69 -17.67
N LYS A 115 -60.93 17.73 -17.23
CA LYS A 115 -61.19 19.11 -17.65
C LYS A 115 -61.01 19.32 -19.14
N LEU A 116 -60.00 18.71 -19.74
CA LEU A 116 -59.72 18.78 -21.18
C LEU A 116 -60.72 17.96 -22.02
N THR A 117 -61.37 16.98 -21.43
CA THR A 117 -62.35 16.11 -22.09
C THR A 117 -63.80 16.52 -21.83
N ALA A 118 -64.07 17.43 -20.89
CA ALA A 118 -65.43 17.84 -20.50
C ALA A 118 -66.35 18.28 -21.66
N ASN A 119 -65.79 18.77 -22.77
CA ASN A 119 -66.52 19.16 -23.99
C ASN A 119 -66.17 18.31 -25.23
N ALA A 120 -65.45 17.21 -25.03
CA ALA A 120 -64.95 16.36 -26.11
C ALA A 120 -65.99 15.32 -26.54
N THR A 121 -65.83 14.78 -27.75
CA THR A 121 -66.63 13.63 -28.18
C THR A 121 -66.20 12.37 -27.44
N SER A 122 -67.13 11.44 -27.21
CA SER A 122 -66.87 10.16 -26.52
C SER A 122 -65.75 9.31 -27.12
N ALA A 123 -65.39 9.53 -28.39
CA ALA A 123 -64.21 8.92 -29.01
C ALA A 123 -62.89 9.55 -28.52
N ALA A 124 -62.82 10.88 -28.45
CA ALA A 124 -61.63 11.60 -27.98
C ALA A 124 -61.37 11.37 -26.48
N GLU A 125 -62.42 11.18 -25.67
CA GLU A 125 -62.27 10.81 -24.26
C GLU A 125 -61.63 9.42 -24.11
N ARG A 126 -62.06 8.45 -24.92
CA ARG A 126 -61.50 7.08 -24.91
C ARG A 126 -60.04 7.06 -25.35
N ASP A 127 -59.68 7.84 -26.36
CA ASP A 127 -58.30 7.92 -26.85
C ASP A 127 -57.37 8.48 -25.77
N LYS A 128 -57.77 9.58 -25.13
CA LYS A 128 -56.99 10.20 -24.05
C LYS A 128 -56.93 9.34 -22.79
N ARG A 129 -58.00 8.63 -22.43
CA ARG A 129 -57.97 7.63 -21.35
C ARG A 129 -56.98 6.51 -21.66
N SER A 130 -56.98 5.99 -22.89
CA SER A 130 -56.06 4.93 -23.31
C SER A 130 -54.60 5.40 -23.31
N GLU A 131 -54.35 6.69 -23.53
CA GLU A 131 -53.03 7.31 -23.40
C GLU A 131 -52.59 7.39 -21.92
N PHE A 132 -53.49 7.80 -21.03
CA PHE A 132 -53.24 7.81 -19.58
C PHE A 132 -52.92 6.42 -19.02
N GLU A 133 -53.72 5.41 -19.39
CA GLU A 133 -53.52 4.01 -18.97
C GLU A 133 -52.14 3.49 -19.42
N ARG A 134 -51.70 3.88 -20.64
CA ARG A 134 -50.35 3.57 -21.15
C ARG A 134 -49.24 4.31 -20.41
N GLN A 135 -49.43 5.59 -20.11
CA GLN A 135 -48.44 6.41 -19.42
C GLN A 135 -48.17 5.90 -18.00
N TYR A 136 -49.22 5.59 -17.24
CA TYR A 136 -49.08 5.13 -15.86
C TYR A 136 -48.96 3.60 -15.72
N GLN A 137 -49.18 2.86 -16.82
CA GLN A 137 -49.19 1.40 -16.88
C GLN A 137 -50.21 0.79 -15.92
N ILE A 138 -51.43 1.33 -15.93
CA ILE A 138 -52.56 0.88 -15.11
C ILE A 138 -53.72 0.59 -16.05
N ASP A 139 -54.30 -0.60 -15.93
CA ASP A 139 -55.49 -1.02 -16.67
C ASP A 139 -56.73 -0.74 -15.81
N LEU A 140 -57.56 0.22 -16.22
CA LEU A 140 -58.73 0.67 -15.46
C LEU A 140 -60.00 0.02 -16.04
N VAL A 141 -60.75 -0.69 -15.21
CA VAL A 141 -61.91 -1.49 -15.63
C VAL A 141 -63.17 -1.03 -14.90
N GLY A 142 -64.30 -0.97 -15.62
CA GLY A 142 -65.60 -0.59 -15.05
C GLY A 142 -65.57 0.80 -14.42
N HIS A 143 -66.06 0.90 -13.18
CA HIS A 143 -66.19 2.15 -12.40
C HIS A 143 -64.87 2.64 -11.78
N GLU A 144 -63.74 1.98 -12.03
CA GLU A 144 -62.44 2.43 -11.49
C GLU A 144 -62.04 3.82 -12.00
N TRP A 145 -62.42 4.17 -13.23
CA TRP A 145 -62.18 5.50 -13.80
C TRP A 145 -62.96 6.59 -13.05
N GLU A 146 -64.22 6.32 -12.70
CA GLU A 146 -65.06 7.27 -11.94
C GLU A 146 -64.52 7.49 -10.53
N VAL A 147 -64.06 6.42 -9.87
CA VAL A 147 -63.42 6.50 -8.55
C VAL A 147 -62.12 7.28 -8.60
N LEU A 148 -61.34 7.16 -9.67
CA LEU A 148 -60.09 7.90 -9.84
C LEU A 148 -60.32 9.41 -9.99
N LEU A 149 -61.42 9.80 -10.64
CA LEU A 149 -61.78 11.21 -10.85
C LEU A 149 -62.41 11.86 -9.61
N ASP A 150 -62.89 11.07 -8.64
CA ASP A 150 -63.47 11.58 -7.41
C ASP A 150 -62.41 12.21 -6.48
N THR A 151 -62.31 13.54 -6.54
CA THR A 151 -61.38 14.34 -5.73
C THR A 151 -61.57 14.18 -4.22
N GLU A 152 -62.77 13.81 -3.75
CA GLU A 152 -63.01 13.59 -2.32
C GLU A 152 -62.33 12.31 -1.81
N GLN A 153 -62.18 11.33 -2.70
CA GLN A 153 -61.60 10.01 -2.40
C GLN A 153 -60.08 9.98 -2.55
N TRP A 154 -59.44 10.97 -3.17
CA TRP A 154 -57.99 10.97 -3.41
C TRP A 154 -57.15 10.80 -2.14
N ARG A 155 -57.51 11.49 -1.05
CA ARG A 155 -56.81 11.35 0.23
C ARG A 155 -56.97 9.94 0.80
N GLN A 156 -58.14 9.34 0.64
CA GLN A 156 -58.41 7.98 1.11
C GLN A 156 -57.69 6.94 0.25
N LEU A 157 -57.65 7.12 -1.07
CA LEU A 157 -56.88 6.28 -2.00
C LEU A 157 -55.38 6.35 -1.68
N GLU A 158 -54.82 7.55 -1.53
CA GLU A 158 -53.41 7.74 -1.16
C GLU A 158 -53.09 7.00 0.14
N GLN A 159 -53.88 7.20 1.19
CA GLN A 159 -53.69 6.53 2.47
C GLN A 159 -53.85 5.02 2.38
N ALA A 160 -54.85 4.52 1.66
CA ALA A 160 -55.07 3.08 1.48
C ALA A 160 -53.87 2.43 0.78
N VAL A 161 -53.36 3.05 -0.28
CA VAL A 161 -52.19 2.56 -1.01
C VAL A 161 -50.94 2.61 -0.13
N LEU A 162 -50.67 3.73 0.54
CA LEU A 162 -49.48 3.87 1.40
C LEU A 162 -49.50 2.90 2.59
N LEU A 163 -50.65 2.69 3.24
CA LEU A 163 -50.79 1.74 4.35
C LEU A 163 -50.53 0.28 3.92
N MET A 164 -50.76 -0.04 2.64
CA MET A 164 -50.45 -1.36 2.09
C MET A 164 -48.96 -1.51 1.74
N ILE A 165 -48.35 -0.49 1.12
CA ILE A 165 -46.99 -0.57 0.59
C ILE A 165 -45.91 -0.25 1.64
N GLN A 166 -46.15 0.72 2.53
CA GLN A 166 -45.13 1.21 3.47
C GLN A 166 -44.45 0.11 4.29
N PRO A 167 -45.17 -0.89 4.86
CA PRO A 167 -44.51 -1.99 5.58
C PRO A 167 -43.64 -2.87 4.68
N LEU A 168 -43.97 -2.98 3.38
CA LEU A 168 -43.20 -3.74 2.41
C LEU A 168 -41.91 -3.02 2.04
N LEU A 169 -41.98 -1.70 1.81
CA LEU A 169 -40.81 -0.86 1.52
C LEU A 169 -39.87 -0.74 2.73
N VAL A 170 -40.40 -0.67 3.95
CA VAL A 170 -39.60 -0.63 5.18
C VAL A 170 -38.84 -1.94 5.39
N LYS A 171 -39.49 -3.10 5.13
CA LYS A 171 -38.78 -4.39 5.16
C LYS A 171 -37.76 -4.50 4.00
N GLY A 172 -38.07 -3.85 2.88
CA GLY A 172 -37.20 -3.71 1.73
C GLY A 172 -37.46 -4.77 0.66
N ILE A 173 -37.33 -4.37 -0.60
CA ILE A 173 -37.58 -5.16 -1.79
C ILE A 173 -36.31 -5.16 -2.65
N VAL A 174 -35.75 -6.33 -2.89
CA VAL A 174 -34.54 -6.51 -3.69
C VAL A 174 -34.90 -6.78 -5.15
N ALA A 175 -34.20 -6.12 -6.08
CA ALA A 175 -34.40 -6.32 -7.51
C ALA A 175 -33.97 -7.72 -7.99
N ASN A 176 -32.85 -8.22 -7.46
CA ASN A 176 -32.31 -9.53 -7.81
C ASN A 176 -31.91 -10.34 -6.57
N ARG A 177 -32.74 -11.33 -6.22
CA ARG A 177 -32.52 -12.23 -5.08
C ARG A 177 -31.25 -13.08 -5.22
N SER A 178 -30.82 -13.38 -6.45
CA SER A 178 -29.59 -14.17 -6.67
C SER A 178 -28.33 -13.43 -6.23
N MET A 179 -28.25 -12.11 -6.43
CA MET A 179 -27.11 -11.30 -5.97
C MET A 179 -27.03 -11.25 -4.44
N LEU A 180 -28.18 -11.19 -3.78
CA LEU A 180 -28.24 -11.23 -2.31
C LEU A 180 -27.80 -12.61 -1.79
N ARG A 181 -28.28 -13.70 -2.40
CA ARG A 181 -27.87 -15.07 -2.04
C ARG A 181 -26.36 -15.25 -2.13
N GLU A 182 -25.77 -14.84 -3.26
CA GLU A 182 -24.33 -14.93 -3.47
C GLU A 182 -23.56 -14.11 -2.41
N ALA A 183 -24.06 -12.94 -2.04
CA ALA A 183 -23.47 -12.13 -0.97
C ALA A 183 -23.52 -12.83 0.38
N ILE A 184 -24.67 -13.41 0.74
CA ILE A 184 -24.86 -14.15 2.00
C ILE A 184 -23.90 -15.36 2.05
N GLU A 185 -23.81 -16.14 0.98
CA GLU A 185 -22.93 -17.32 0.90
C GLU A 185 -21.44 -16.98 1.00
N LYS A 186 -21.02 -15.85 0.40
CA LYS A 186 -19.60 -15.50 0.29
C LYS A 186 -19.01 -14.76 1.47
N GLY A 187 -19.81 -14.29 2.44
CA GLY A 187 -19.30 -13.49 3.56
C GLY A 187 -20.35 -12.70 4.35
N GLY A 188 -21.62 -12.72 3.90
CA GLY A 188 -22.74 -12.01 4.53
C GLY A 188 -23.13 -10.73 3.79
N ALA A 189 -24.33 -10.24 4.08
CA ALA A 189 -24.86 -9.02 3.49
C ALA A 189 -25.27 -8.01 4.59
N LEU A 190 -25.01 -6.74 4.32
CA LEU A 190 -25.44 -5.61 5.13
C LEU A 190 -26.39 -4.74 4.32
N VAL A 191 -27.44 -4.24 4.95
CA VAL A 191 -28.27 -3.17 4.39
C VAL A 191 -28.01 -1.89 5.15
N ARG A 192 -27.61 -0.86 4.43
CA ARG A 192 -27.42 0.50 4.92
C ARG A 192 -28.59 1.38 4.49
N ARG A 193 -29.23 2.05 5.43
CA ARG A 193 -30.32 3.00 5.15
C ARG A 193 -29.76 4.30 4.55
N SER A 194 -30.43 4.83 3.53
CA SER A 194 -30.01 6.05 2.84
C SER A 194 -30.16 7.32 3.70
N SER A 195 -31.18 7.40 4.55
CA SER A 195 -31.44 8.59 5.37
C SER A 195 -30.46 8.85 6.52
N ASP A 196 -30.18 7.83 7.35
CA ASP A 196 -29.40 7.96 8.60
C ASP A 196 -28.07 7.20 8.57
N GLY A 197 -27.82 6.42 7.51
CA GLY A 197 -26.61 5.61 7.37
C GLY A 197 -26.57 4.40 8.30
N THR A 198 -27.66 4.04 8.99
CA THR A 198 -27.72 2.87 9.87
C THR A 198 -27.59 1.58 9.10
N GLU A 199 -26.85 0.62 9.65
CA GLU A 199 -26.57 -0.67 9.03
C GLU A 199 -27.27 -1.82 9.76
N PHE A 200 -27.87 -2.74 9.01
CA PHE A 200 -28.55 -3.93 9.51
C PHE A 200 -27.99 -5.18 8.83
N ASN A 201 -27.81 -6.25 9.60
CA ASN A 201 -27.38 -7.54 9.06
C ASN A 201 -28.54 -8.24 8.35
N ILE A 202 -28.25 -8.83 7.18
CA ILE A 202 -29.11 -9.81 6.53
C ILE A 202 -28.46 -11.18 6.71
N ASP A 203 -29.02 -11.95 7.63
CA ASP A 203 -28.57 -13.33 7.91
C ASP A 203 -29.33 -14.36 7.07
N SER A 204 -30.49 -14.00 6.50
CA SER A 204 -31.31 -14.87 5.66
C SER A 204 -31.99 -14.10 4.53
N GLU A 205 -32.30 -14.80 3.43
CA GLU A 205 -33.02 -14.21 2.30
C GLU A 205 -34.43 -13.73 2.67
N ASP A 206 -35.03 -14.33 3.69
CA ASP A 206 -36.40 -14.02 4.12
C ASP A 206 -36.50 -12.71 4.92
N ALA A 207 -35.35 -12.13 5.28
CA ALA A 207 -35.26 -10.81 5.90
C ALA A 207 -35.77 -9.69 4.97
N VAL A 208 -35.77 -9.91 3.66
CA VAL A 208 -36.24 -8.96 2.63
C VAL A 208 -37.28 -9.60 1.71
N TYR A 209 -37.97 -8.79 0.92
CA TYR A 209 -38.86 -9.27 -0.13
C TYR A 209 -38.15 -9.29 -1.49
N ASP A 210 -38.60 -10.17 -2.37
CA ASP A 210 -38.45 -10.01 -3.82
C ASP A 210 -39.78 -9.50 -4.42
N ALA A 211 -39.79 -9.19 -5.72
CA ALA A 211 -40.98 -8.65 -6.38
C ALA A 211 -42.21 -9.57 -6.27
N ALA A 212 -42.02 -10.90 -6.30
CA ALA A 212 -43.11 -11.87 -6.20
C ALA A 212 -43.66 -11.96 -4.77
N SER A 213 -42.77 -12.08 -3.78
CA SER A 213 -43.10 -12.16 -2.36
C SER A 213 -43.74 -10.85 -1.86
N ALA A 214 -43.30 -9.70 -2.38
CA ALA A 214 -43.92 -8.41 -2.10
C ALA A 214 -45.35 -8.33 -2.64
N ALA A 215 -45.60 -8.86 -3.85
CA ALA A 215 -46.94 -8.92 -4.44
C ALA A 215 -47.87 -9.85 -3.67
N GLU A 216 -47.38 -11.02 -3.22
CA GLU A 216 -48.16 -11.93 -2.38
C GLU A 216 -48.49 -11.30 -1.01
N ALA A 217 -47.49 -10.67 -0.38
CA ALA A 217 -47.68 -9.96 0.88
C ALA A 217 -48.67 -8.79 0.74
N LEU A 218 -48.72 -8.13 -0.42
CA LEU A 218 -49.72 -7.11 -0.73
C LEU A 218 -51.13 -7.71 -0.75
N GLU A 219 -51.33 -8.84 -1.44
CA GLU A 219 -52.66 -9.47 -1.53
C GLU A 219 -53.23 -9.81 -0.15
N VAL A 220 -52.42 -10.42 0.71
CA VAL A 220 -52.82 -10.75 2.10
C VAL A 220 -53.21 -9.49 2.89
N ARG A 221 -52.44 -8.41 2.74
CA ARG A 221 -52.69 -7.14 3.44
C ARG A 221 -53.93 -6.41 2.91
N SER A 222 -54.23 -6.55 1.63
CA SER A 222 -55.34 -5.87 0.98
C SER A 222 -56.71 -6.31 1.54
N VAL A 223 -56.85 -7.58 1.93
CA VAL A 223 -58.11 -8.16 2.43
C VAL A 223 -58.55 -7.50 3.75
N GLY A 224 -57.61 -7.24 4.66
CA GLY A 224 -57.93 -6.63 5.96
C GLY A 224 -58.09 -5.11 5.93
N ARG A 225 -57.52 -4.42 4.93
CA ARG A 225 -57.47 -2.94 4.87
C ARG A 225 -58.57 -2.30 4.04
N LEU A 226 -59.15 -3.05 3.11
CA LEU A 226 -60.18 -2.57 2.18
C LEU A 226 -61.59 -3.01 2.59
N VAL A 227 -61.76 -3.56 3.80
CA VAL A 227 -63.06 -4.01 4.31
C VAL A 227 -64.02 -2.81 4.42
N GLY A 228 -65.19 -2.93 3.80
CA GLY A 228 -66.25 -1.90 3.82
C GLY A 228 -66.15 -0.84 2.70
N GLN A 229 -65.14 -0.91 1.84
CA GLN A 229 -65.01 -0.04 0.67
C GLN A 229 -65.75 -0.58 -0.55
N SER A 230 -66.00 0.27 -1.55
CA SER A 230 -66.62 -0.19 -2.80
C SER A 230 -65.70 -1.19 -3.54
N PRO A 231 -66.26 -2.13 -4.32
CA PRO A 231 -65.44 -3.07 -5.10
C PRO A 231 -64.50 -2.36 -6.09
N ALA A 232 -64.95 -1.25 -6.69
CA ALA A 232 -64.15 -0.43 -7.60
C ALA A 232 -63.00 0.27 -6.87
N PHE A 233 -63.24 0.86 -5.69
CA PHE A 233 -62.21 1.47 -4.86
C PHE A 233 -61.15 0.45 -4.43
N SER A 234 -61.61 -0.73 -4.01
CA SER A 234 -60.73 -1.81 -3.57
C SER A 234 -59.85 -2.33 -4.70
N SER A 235 -60.45 -2.54 -5.88
CA SER A 235 -59.72 -2.98 -7.08
C SER A 235 -58.70 -1.93 -7.53
N LEU A 236 -59.09 -0.66 -7.61
CA LEU A 236 -58.20 0.45 -7.96
C LEU A 236 -57.04 0.57 -6.96
N SER A 237 -57.32 0.55 -5.66
CA SER A 237 -56.30 0.64 -4.62
C SER A 237 -55.27 -0.49 -4.72
N LYS A 238 -55.70 -1.73 -5.00
CA LYS A 238 -54.78 -2.86 -5.22
C LYS A 238 -53.94 -2.70 -6.49
N LYS A 239 -54.55 -2.26 -7.60
CA LYS A 239 -53.83 -2.02 -8.86
C LYS A 239 -52.77 -0.94 -8.71
N LEU A 240 -53.13 0.18 -8.08
CA LEU A 240 -52.19 1.23 -7.72
C LEU A 240 -51.10 0.68 -6.82
N ALA A 241 -51.46 -0.05 -5.75
CA ALA A 241 -50.46 -0.59 -4.84
C ALA A 241 -49.46 -1.52 -5.53
N ARG A 242 -49.95 -2.44 -6.37
CA ARG A 242 -49.11 -3.37 -7.15
C ARG A 242 -48.21 -2.64 -8.13
N ARG A 243 -48.66 -1.53 -8.72
CA ARG A 243 -47.88 -0.70 -9.64
C ARG A 243 -46.70 0.00 -8.95
N TYR A 244 -46.89 0.44 -7.71
CA TYR A 244 -45.88 1.18 -6.94
C TYR A 244 -44.98 0.31 -6.06
N ILE A 245 -45.19 -1.01 -6.02
CA ILE A 245 -44.22 -1.97 -5.46
C ILE A 245 -43.04 -2.06 -6.43
N LYS A 246 -42.00 -1.27 -6.17
CA LYS A 246 -40.72 -1.29 -6.89
C LYS A 246 -39.60 -1.71 -5.93
N PRO A 247 -38.51 -2.32 -6.45
CA PRO A 247 -37.31 -2.56 -5.65
C PRO A 247 -36.78 -1.27 -5.03
N ASN A 248 -36.41 -1.30 -3.75
CA ASN A 248 -35.80 -0.19 -3.04
C ASN A 248 -34.51 -0.57 -2.29
N ILE A 249 -34.06 -1.83 -2.44
CA ILE A 249 -32.73 -2.28 -2.01
C ILE A 249 -31.88 -2.51 -3.26
N PHE A 250 -30.74 -1.83 -3.29
CA PHE A 250 -29.78 -1.88 -4.40
C PHE A 250 -28.38 -2.20 -3.89
N PHE A 251 -27.61 -2.96 -4.66
CA PHE A 251 -26.21 -3.24 -4.33
C PHE A 251 -25.39 -1.95 -4.41
N ASN A 252 -24.70 -1.59 -3.32
CA ASN A 252 -23.80 -0.45 -3.27
C ASN A 252 -22.37 -0.93 -3.53
N ALA A 253 -21.98 -0.89 -4.81
CA ALA A 253 -20.67 -1.33 -5.26
C ALA A 253 -19.53 -0.46 -4.71
N ASP A 254 -19.75 0.86 -4.63
CA ASP A 254 -18.76 1.81 -4.15
C ASP A 254 -18.43 1.57 -2.68
N GLU A 255 -19.45 1.39 -1.85
CA GLU A 255 -19.23 1.20 -0.42
C GLU A 255 -18.72 -0.20 -0.08
N THR A 256 -19.12 -1.21 -0.84
CA THR A 256 -18.52 -2.54 -0.76
C THR A 256 -17.04 -2.49 -1.14
N ARG A 257 -16.66 -1.72 -2.18
CA ARG A 257 -15.27 -1.54 -2.59
C ARG A 257 -14.45 -0.80 -1.54
N LEU A 258 -15.01 0.27 -0.97
CA LEU A 258 -14.36 1.03 0.09
C LEU A 258 -14.07 0.13 1.31
N ARG A 259 -15.05 -0.66 1.75
CA ARG A 259 -14.89 -1.63 2.83
C ARG A 259 -13.81 -2.69 2.53
N LEU A 260 -13.74 -3.13 1.29
CA LEU A 260 -12.73 -4.08 0.82
C LEU A 260 -11.32 -3.48 0.91
N GLU A 261 -11.16 -2.23 0.44
CA GLU A 261 -9.89 -1.51 0.48
C GLU A 261 -9.43 -1.27 1.93
N GLU A 262 -10.33 -0.81 2.81
CA GLU A 262 -10.05 -0.65 4.24
C GLU A 262 -9.62 -1.97 4.91
N THR A 263 -10.34 -3.05 4.60
CA THR A 263 -10.02 -4.38 5.11
C THR A 263 -8.63 -4.80 4.65
N LEU A 264 -8.32 -4.64 3.37
CA LEU A 264 -7.01 -4.99 2.81
C LEU A 264 -5.86 -4.18 3.41
N GLN A 265 -6.08 -2.89 3.69
CA GLN A 265 -5.10 -2.03 4.35
C GLN A 265 -4.86 -2.42 5.81
N SER A 266 -5.89 -2.96 6.49
CA SER A 266 -5.78 -3.42 7.87
C SER A 266 -5.06 -4.76 8.04
N VAL A 267 -4.85 -5.53 6.96
CA VAL A 267 -4.17 -6.84 7.02
C VAL A 267 -2.66 -6.62 7.17
N GLU A 268 -2.17 -6.87 8.38
CA GLU A 268 -0.74 -6.86 8.68
C GLU A 268 0.01 -7.95 7.89
N PRO A 269 1.13 -7.59 7.21
CA PRO A 269 1.98 -8.58 6.56
C PRO A 269 2.59 -9.57 7.54
N ILE A 270 2.71 -10.82 7.10
CA ILE A 270 3.39 -11.86 7.86
C ILE A 270 4.87 -11.79 7.53
N TYR A 271 5.71 -11.83 8.56
CA TYR A 271 7.15 -11.84 8.40
C TYR A 271 7.76 -13.11 8.99
N PHE A 272 8.86 -13.59 8.39
CA PHE A 272 9.70 -14.62 8.97
C PHE A 272 11.12 -14.10 9.21
N LYS A 273 11.75 -14.65 10.25
CA LYS A 273 13.09 -14.26 10.67
C LYS A 273 14.14 -15.20 10.06
N ILE A 274 15.08 -14.62 9.31
CA ILE A 274 16.29 -15.29 8.85
C ILE A 274 17.39 -15.04 9.88
N ARG A 275 18.06 -16.11 10.33
CA ARG A 275 19.12 -16.00 11.35
C ARG A 275 20.49 -15.80 10.70
N ARG A 276 21.40 -15.14 11.41
CA ARG A 276 22.83 -15.13 11.07
C ARG A 276 23.33 -16.58 10.95
N GLY A 277 24.10 -16.86 9.91
CA GLY A 277 24.63 -18.19 9.63
C GLY A 277 23.67 -19.11 8.86
N GLU A 278 22.43 -18.70 8.59
CA GLU A 278 21.50 -19.48 7.76
C GLU A 278 21.98 -19.52 6.31
N ILE A 279 22.06 -20.72 5.74
CA ILE A 279 22.42 -20.92 4.33
C ILE A 279 21.19 -20.59 3.48
N ILE A 280 21.29 -19.51 2.69
CA ILE A 280 20.22 -19.08 1.78
C ILE A 280 20.23 -19.93 0.51
N VAL A 281 21.42 -20.13 -0.07
CA VAL A 281 21.65 -20.95 -1.26
C VAL A 281 22.95 -21.73 -1.08
N ARG A 282 22.99 -23.00 -1.46
CA ARG A 282 24.23 -23.79 -1.51
C ARG A 282 24.85 -23.74 -2.91
N ALA A 283 26.17 -23.81 -2.98
CA ALA A 283 26.88 -23.99 -4.25
C ALA A 283 26.36 -25.24 -4.98
N GLY A 284 26.07 -25.11 -6.27
CA GLY A 284 25.53 -26.18 -7.12
C GLY A 284 23.99 -26.29 -7.12
N ASP A 285 23.29 -25.63 -6.19
CA ASP A 285 21.82 -25.61 -6.19
C ASP A 285 21.29 -24.61 -7.23
N ARG A 286 20.14 -24.95 -7.82
CA ARG A 286 19.40 -24.02 -8.68
C ARG A 286 18.61 -23.04 -7.82
N VAL A 287 18.81 -21.74 -8.05
CA VAL A 287 18.16 -20.69 -7.27
C VAL A 287 16.65 -20.68 -7.51
N THR A 288 15.90 -20.82 -6.43
CA THR A 288 14.44 -20.71 -6.44
C THR A 288 13.99 -19.24 -6.33
N PRO A 289 12.78 -18.89 -6.79
CA PRO A 289 12.26 -17.52 -6.65
C PRO A 289 12.22 -17.00 -5.20
N ASN A 290 11.98 -17.89 -4.23
CA ASN A 290 12.00 -17.53 -2.82
C ASN A 290 13.44 -17.20 -2.34
N GLN A 291 14.45 -17.88 -2.87
CA GLN A 291 15.86 -17.63 -2.53
C GLN A 291 16.36 -16.34 -3.18
N GLU A 292 15.98 -16.07 -4.43
CA GLU A 292 16.27 -14.80 -5.12
C GLU A 292 15.83 -13.60 -4.27
N ARG A 293 14.57 -13.59 -3.79
CA ARG A 293 14.06 -12.50 -2.92
C ARG A 293 14.86 -12.34 -1.61
N LYS A 294 15.27 -13.46 -1.00
CA LYS A 294 16.17 -13.43 0.17
C LYS A 294 17.51 -12.77 -0.16
N LEU A 295 18.06 -13.06 -1.34
CA LEU A 295 19.32 -12.49 -1.83
C LEU A 295 19.16 -11.00 -2.17
N GLU A 296 18.07 -10.60 -2.80
CA GLU A 296 17.75 -9.20 -3.13
C GLU A 296 17.64 -8.35 -1.85
N GLN A 297 16.90 -8.80 -0.86
CA GLN A 297 16.80 -8.08 0.42
C GLN A 297 18.14 -8.00 1.13
N LEU A 298 18.93 -9.08 1.11
CA LEU A 298 20.28 -9.08 1.66
C LEU A 298 21.19 -8.09 0.93
N ALA A 299 21.07 -7.98 -0.39
CA ALA A 299 21.81 -7.01 -1.20
C ALA A 299 21.40 -5.56 -0.88
N VAL A 300 20.11 -5.27 -0.74
CA VAL A 300 19.62 -3.94 -0.32
C VAL A 300 20.18 -3.57 1.05
N LEU A 301 20.14 -4.50 2.01
CA LEU A 301 20.67 -4.28 3.36
C LEU A 301 22.19 -4.02 3.35
N GLN A 302 22.93 -4.60 2.40
CA GLN A 302 24.39 -4.41 2.24
C GLN A 302 24.76 -3.19 1.39
N SER A 303 23.85 -2.69 0.55
CA SER A 303 24.12 -1.58 -0.40
C SER A 303 24.07 -0.19 0.23
N GLY A 304 23.85 -0.07 1.55
CA GLY A 304 23.62 1.21 2.24
C GLY A 304 24.81 2.18 2.32
N THR A 305 26.01 1.79 1.87
CA THR A 305 27.17 2.70 1.80
C THR A 305 27.55 2.96 0.35
N HIS A 306 27.26 4.17 -0.15
CA HIS A 306 27.82 4.62 -1.43
C HIS A 306 29.35 4.63 -1.32
N PRO A 307 30.08 3.81 -2.10
CA PRO A 307 31.52 3.66 -1.95
C PRO A 307 32.28 4.98 -2.15
N ILE A 308 31.74 5.85 -3.00
CA ILE A 308 32.27 7.20 -3.25
C ILE A 308 32.11 8.08 -2.01
N GLN A 309 30.95 8.07 -1.35
CA GLN A 309 30.72 8.86 -0.14
C GLN A 309 31.62 8.40 1.01
N ALA A 310 31.79 7.09 1.17
CA ALA A 310 32.72 6.51 2.14
C ALA A 310 34.18 6.91 1.83
N ALA A 311 34.59 6.84 0.55
CA ALA A 311 35.94 7.24 0.14
C ALA A 311 36.22 8.73 0.43
N VAL A 312 35.25 9.61 0.19
CA VAL A 312 35.37 11.04 0.50
C VAL A 312 35.49 11.24 2.01
N ALA A 313 34.64 10.59 2.81
CA ALA A 313 34.68 10.70 4.27
C ALA A 313 36.02 10.20 4.84
N TYR A 314 36.52 9.04 4.39
CA TYR A 314 37.83 8.52 4.80
C TYR A 314 38.96 9.45 4.39
N SER A 315 38.93 10.00 3.17
CA SER A 315 39.96 10.93 2.70
C SER A 315 40.04 12.19 3.57
N ILE A 316 38.89 12.76 3.93
CA ILE A 316 38.81 13.93 4.82
C ILE A 316 39.35 13.57 6.21
N LEU A 317 38.92 12.44 6.77
CA LEU A 317 39.36 12.00 8.10
C LEU A 317 40.88 11.75 8.15
N ILE A 318 41.43 11.05 7.17
CA ILE A 318 42.87 10.77 7.06
C ILE A 318 43.64 12.08 6.91
N ALA A 319 43.18 12.99 6.06
CA ALA A 319 43.82 14.29 5.88
C ALA A 319 43.85 15.10 7.19
N ILE A 320 42.75 15.12 7.95
CA ILE A 320 42.69 15.77 9.27
C ILE A 320 43.72 15.14 10.21
N ILE A 321 43.75 13.81 10.33
CA ILE A 321 44.69 13.11 11.22
C ILE A 321 46.14 13.41 10.84
N LEU A 322 46.50 13.35 9.55
CA LEU A 322 47.85 13.62 9.08
C LEU A 322 48.25 15.08 9.31
N VAL A 323 47.35 16.03 9.06
CA VAL A 323 47.59 17.46 9.30
C VAL A 323 47.75 17.73 10.78
N THR A 324 46.86 17.21 11.64
CA THR A 324 46.96 17.38 13.09
C THR A 324 48.23 16.74 13.65
N ALA A 325 48.62 15.55 13.19
CA ALA A 325 49.86 14.90 13.59
C ALA A 325 51.09 15.74 13.17
N TYR A 326 51.09 16.26 11.94
CA TYR A 326 52.15 17.14 11.45
C TYR A 326 52.23 18.43 12.28
N LEU A 327 51.10 19.08 12.54
CA LEU A 327 51.03 20.30 13.35
C LEU A 327 51.52 20.04 14.78
N PHE A 328 51.06 18.95 15.41
CA PHE A 328 51.48 18.56 16.75
C PHE A 328 52.99 18.38 16.86
N VAL A 329 53.59 17.63 15.93
CA VAL A 329 55.06 17.44 15.89
C VAL A 329 55.77 18.77 15.67
N SER A 330 55.26 19.62 14.79
CA SER A 330 55.87 20.93 14.49
C SER A 330 55.81 21.92 15.67
N ILE A 331 54.78 21.80 16.53
CA ILE A 331 54.61 22.64 17.72
C ILE A 331 55.48 22.11 18.88
N VAL A 332 55.47 20.80 19.13
CA VAL A 332 56.17 20.19 20.27
C VAL A 332 57.68 20.14 20.05
N ASN A 333 58.13 19.91 18.81
CA ASN A 333 59.54 19.83 18.46
C ASN A 333 59.90 20.82 17.33
N PRO A 334 60.06 22.13 17.62
CA PRO A 334 60.38 23.15 16.61
C PRO A 334 61.72 22.94 15.88
N GLN A 335 62.62 22.15 16.46
CA GLN A 335 63.91 21.78 15.86
C GLN A 335 63.79 20.60 14.87
N PHE A 336 62.69 19.85 14.91
CA PHE A 336 62.43 18.74 14.01
C PHE A 336 61.95 19.26 12.67
N ARG A 337 62.88 19.41 11.72
CA ARG A 337 62.58 19.74 10.33
C ARG A 337 62.62 18.46 9.53
N PRO A 338 61.48 17.77 9.33
CA PRO A 338 61.53 16.47 8.70
C PRO A 338 61.95 16.61 7.24
N THR A 339 62.90 15.77 6.85
CA THR A 339 63.40 15.72 5.48
C THR A 339 62.38 14.98 4.61
N LEU A 340 62.42 15.21 3.29
CA LEU A 340 61.63 14.41 2.34
C LEU A 340 61.82 12.89 2.53
N ARG A 341 63.03 12.47 2.92
CA ARG A 341 63.34 11.07 3.24
C ARG A 341 62.55 10.58 4.46
N ASP A 342 62.54 11.35 5.54
CA ASP A 342 61.86 10.99 6.79
C ASP A 342 60.34 10.91 6.57
N LEU A 343 59.78 11.89 5.84
CA LEU A 343 58.38 11.87 5.41
C LEU A 343 58.04 10.65 4.54
N SER A 344 58.95 10.27 3.63
CA SER A 344 58.74 9.09 2.78
C SER A 344 58.77 7.77 3.57
N LEU A 345 59.60 7.69 4.61
CA LEU A 345 59.64 6.53 5.52
C LEU A 345 58.36 6.42 6.35
N VAL A 346 57.88 7.54 6.91
CA VAL A 346 56.59 7.61 7.63
C VAL A 346 55.44 7.19 6.71
N SER A 347 55.41 7.73 5.50
CA SER A 347 54.41 7.40 4.47
C SER A 347 54.37 5.90 4.19
N PHE A 348 55.53 5.28 3.94
CA PHE A 348 55.63 3.87 3.63
C PHE A 348 55.27 2.98 4.83
N ALA A 349 55.72 3.34 6.04
CA ALA A 349 55.42 2.59 7.25
C ALA A 349 53.93 2.60 7.59
N VAL A 350 53.26 3.76 7.46
CA VAL A 350 51.83 3.87 7.72
C VAL A 350 51.04 3.08 6.67
N ILE A 351 51.33 3.26 5.38
CA ILE A 351 50.66 2.49 4.31
C ILE A 351 50.88 0.99 4.52
N GLY A 352 52.13 0.56 4.75
CA GLY A 352 52.48 -0.84 4.96
C GLY A 352 51.79 -1.46 6.18
N ASN A 353 51.71 -0.72 7.29
CA ASN A 353 51.00 -1.16 8.49
C ASN A 353 49.51 -1.35 8.22
N PHE A 354 48.87 -0.41 7.51
CA PHE A 354 47.46 -0.55 7.11
C PHE A 354 47.26 -1.73 6.17
N ILE A 355 48.15 -1.98 5.21
CA ILE A 355 48.10 -3.15 4.33
C ILE A 355 48.21 -4.45 5.14
N LEU A 356 49.12 -4.53 6.12
CA LEU A 356 49.28 -5.70 6.99
C LEU A 356 48.03 -5.94 7.84
N ILE A 357 47.47 -4.88 8.44
CA ILE A 357 46.21 -4.95 9.17
C ILE A 357 45.11 -5.48 8.22
N ARG A 358 45.02 -4.95 7.00
CA ARG A 358 44.03 -5.42 6.02
C ARG A 358 44.21 -6.88 5.64
N LEU A 359 45.43 -7.32 5.38
CA LEU A 359 45.72 -8.72 5.03
C LEU A 359 45.30 -9.67 6.16
N ASN A 360 45.54 -9.27 7.42
CA ASN A 360 45.15 -10.05 8.59
C ASN A 360 43.63 -10.17 8.72
N LEU A 361 42.88 -9.08 8.50
CA LEU A 361 41.42 -9.08 8.55
C LEU A 361 40.80 -9.99 7.48
N VAL A 362 41.26 -9.87 6.23
CA VAL A 362 40.77 -10.69 5.12
C VAL A 362 41.04 -12.18 5.38
N LEU A 363 42.22 -12.48 5.93
CA LEU A 363 42.56 -13.85 6.31
C LEU A 363 41.68 -14.36 7.45
N GLY A 364 41.35 -13.51 8.43
CA GLY A 364 40.42 -13.84 9.53
C GLY A 364 39.01 -14.19 9.04
N ASP A 365 38.45 -13.40 8.13
CA ASP A 365 37.13 -13.66 7.55
C ASP A 365 37.13 -14.96 6.72
N ALA A 366 38.17 -15.20 5.91
CA ALA A 366 38.30 -16.43 5.13
C ALA A 366 38.45 -17.68 6.00
N LEU A 367 39.15 -17.57 7.13
CA LEU A 367 39.30 -18.65 8.10
C LEU A 367 38.02 -18.90 8.89
N ASN A 368 37.26 -17.86 9.27
CA ASN A 368 35.99 -18.02 9.97
C ASN A 368 34.95 -18.78 9.13
N LEU A 369 34.95 -18.58 7.80
CA LEU A 369 34.11 -19.36 6.88
C LEU A 369 34.50 -20.86 6.87
N SER A 370 35.78 -21.16 7.05
CA SER A 370 36.31 -22.54 7.05
C SER A 370 36.24 -23.21 8.43
N PHE A 371 36.28 -22.42 9.51
CA PHE A 371 36.26 -22.86 10.90
C PHE A 371 35.26 -22.02 11.73
N PRO A 372 33.95 -22.33 11.66
CA PRO A 372 32.91 -21.52 12.31
C PRO A 372 32.96 -21.52 13.84
N GLU A 373 33.72 -22.44 14.45
CA GLU A 373 33.87 -22.55 15.91
C GLU A 373 34.73 -21.43 16.51
N ILE A 374 35.58 -20.78 15.71
CA ILE A 374 36.45 -19.69 16.16
C ILE A 374 35.78 -18.37 15.78
N ASP A 375 35.37 -17.57 16.76
CA ASP A 375 34.77 -16.25 16.50
C ASP A 375 35.73 -15.36 15.71
N ALA A 376 35.20 -14.68 14.68
CA ALA A 376 35.98 -13.84 13.77
C ALA A 376 36.76 -12.74 14.51
N ASN A 377 36.21 -12.25 15.62
CA ASN A 377 36.87 -11.24 16.46
C ASN A 377 38.16 -11.75 17.13
N SER A 378 38.34 -13.05 17.26
CA SER A 378 39.57 -13.64 17.84
C SER A 378 40.79 -13.34 16.96
N PHE A 379 40.60 -13.21 15.65
CA PHE A 379 41.67 -12.87 14.71
C PHE A 379 42.12 -11.40 14.83
N LEU A 380 41.27 -10.51 15.34
CA LEU A 380 41.65 -9.12 15.65
C LEU A 380 42.78 -9.03 16.68
N LEU A 381 42.87 -10.02 17.58
CA LEU A 381 43.92 -10.06 18.61
C LEU A 381 45.30 -10.35 18.02
N ALA A 382 45.37 -10.97 16.83
CA ALA A 382 46.62 -11.25 16.13
C ALA A 382 47.07 -10.10 15.21
N THR A 383 46.29 -9.02 15.11
CA THR A 383 46.58 -7.90 14.21
C THR A 383 47.75 -7.05 14.74
N PRO A 384 48.81 -6.80 13.93
CA PRO A 384 50.01 -6.12 14.41
C PRO A 384 49.88 -4.59 14.41
N PHE A 385 48.94 -4.05 15.21
CA PHE A 385 48.63 -2.60 15.23
C PHE A 385 49.84 -1.69 15.51
N ALA A 386 50.78 -2.17 16.34
CA ALA A 386 51.95 -1.40 16.77
C ALA A 386 53.18 -1.50 15.84
N ALA A 387 53.15 -2.39 14.82
CA ALA A 387 54.34 -2.68 14.01
C ALA A 387 54.87 -1.44 13.28
N GLY A 388 54.00 -0.62 12.69
CA GLY A 388 54.40 0.62 12.01
C GLY A 388 55.13 1.61 12.93
N GLY A 389 54.67 1.78 14.18
CA GLY A 389 55.30 2.68 15.15
C GLY A 389 56.68 2.20 15.58
N ILE A 390 56.82 0.90 15.84
CA ILE A 390 58.09 0.28 16.21
C ILE A 390 59.13 0.44 15.08
N ILE A 391 58.72 0.19 13.83
CA ILE A 391 59.60 0.36 12.66
C ILE A 391 60.06 1.82 12.52
N LEU A 392 59.16 2.77 12.74
CA LEU A 392 59.51 4.19 12.65
C LEU A 392 60.47 4.64 13.74
N GLN A 393 60.28 4.16 14.98
CA GLN A 393 61.21 4.45 16.07
C GLN A 393 62.61 3.88 15.77
N VAL A 394 62.70 2.64 15.27
CA VAL A 394 64.00 2.02 14.94
C VAL A 394 64.70 2.75 13.77
N MET A 395 63.95 3.25 12.79
CA MET A 395 64.51 3.89 11.59
C MET A 395 64.85 5.37 11.78
N LEU A 396 64.12 6.09 12.64
CA LEU A 396 64.28 7.53 12.86
C LEU A 396 65.06 7.87 14.15
N GLY A 397 65.24 6.91 15.06
CA GLY A 397 65.97 7.07 16.32
C GLY A 397 65.05 7.28 17.51
#